data_AF-A0A4D9DJY0-F1
#
_entry.id   AF-A0A4D9DJY0-F1
#
_cell.length_a   1.000
_cell.length_b   1.000
_cell.length_c   1.000
_cell.angle_alpha   90.00
_cell.angle_beta   90.00
_cell.angle_gamma   90.00
#
_symmetry.space_group_name_H-M   'P 1'
#
loop_
_entity.id
_entity.type
_entity.pdbx_description
1 polymer ?
#
loop_
_entity_poly.entity_id
_entity_poly.type
_entity_poly.pdbx_seq_one_letter_code
_entity_poly.pdbx_strand_id
1 'polypeptide(L)'
;MPESPWFGTDTFSVLTTSRCPDIYAVPMESPTASMTALSLPSDDEEEEDDKFSSVSLEGSLSHYQGENHPETSAEPAYYHERHDPCKNLKSELEKEREILRSELENEKGKSLAELAMVILDPDTAHPSLVVSENQRSVKWRGLWQDVPDNPERFDCETCVLGSEGFASGRHYWEVEVGGGSVWAVGVARESVRRKGWINFCPEEMIWAVDQSGSHYRACTSPDTLLPLSGSPGRIGVYLDYERGLVSFYHPGIEAPIYIFTSSFTGQLHPFFWVYSPITLCP
;
A
#
# COMPACT_ATOMS: atom_id res chain seq x y z
N MET A 1 -54.69 -27.46 43.38
CA MET A 1 -55.63 -26.91 42.38
C MET A 1 -56.01 -25.51 42.85
N PRO A 2 -55.96 -24.46 42.02
CA PRO A 2 -56.29 -24.45 40.59
C PRO A 2 -55.12 -24.05 39.66
N GLU A 3 -55.44 -24.00 38.38
CA GLU A 3 -54.60 -24.07 37.19
C GLU A 3 -54.03 -22.71 36.75
N SER A 4 -52.85 -22.74 36.13
CA SER A 4 -52.22 -21.63 35.42
C SER A 4 -52.62 -21.64 33.95
N PRO A 5 -53.01 -20.51 33.34
CA PRO A 5 -53.12 -20.40 31.89
C PRO A 5 -51.80 -19.93 31.27
N TRP A 6 -51.45 -20.59 30.17
CA TRP A 6 -50.36 -20.26 29.27
C TRP A 6 -50.60 -18.94 28.55
N PHE A 7 -49.60 -18.07 28.52
CA PHE A 7 -49.34 -17.19 27.37
C PHE A 7 -47.84 -17.21 27.10
N GLY A 8 -47.47 -17.81 25.97
CA GLY A 8 -46.15 -17.67 25.40
C GLY A 8 -46.01 -16.31 24.74
N THR A 9 -44.84 -15.72 24.88
CA THR A 9 -44.33 -14.71 23.94
C THR A 9 -42.88 -15.05 23.70
N ASP A 10 -42.60 -15.52 22.48
CA ASP A 10 -41.27 -15.58 21.89
C ASP A 10 -40.64 -14.19 21.97
N THR A 11 -39.58 -14.08 22.76
CA THR A 11 -38.65 -12.96 22.64
C THR A 11 -37.65 -13.30 21.56
N PHE A 12 -37.93 -12.86 20.33
CA PHE A 12 -36.90 -12.68 19.31
C PHE A 12 -35.90 -11.65 19.84
N SER A 13 -34.74 -12.11 20.27
CA SER A 13 -33.58 -11.25 20.50
C SER A 13 -33.09 -10.76 19.14
N VAL A 14 -33.51 -9.56 18.75
CA VAL A 14 -32.91 -8.82 17.63
C VAL A 14 -31.50 -8.43 18.08
N LEU A 15 -30.50 -9.22 17.67
CA LEU A 15 -29.11 -8.78 17.69
C LEU A 15 -28.99 -7.70 16.62
N THR A 16 -29.13 -6.44 17.02
CA THR A 16 -28.76 -5.31 16.18
C THR A 16 -27.25 -5.31 16.02
N THR A 17 -26.75 -5.83 14.90
CA THR A 17 -25.38 -5.55 14.48
C THR A 17 -25.31 -4.06 14.14
N SER A 18 -24.60 -3.31 14.95
CA SER A 18 -24.34 -1.89 14.73
C SER A 18 -23.48 -1.74 13.49
N ARG A 19 -24.11 -1.46 12.35
CA ARG A 19 -23.42 -1.08 11.10
C ARG A 19 -22.58 0.17 11.36
N CYS A 20 -21.33 0.19 10.89
CA CYS A 20 -20.56 1.44 10.85
C CYS A 20 -21.34 2.46 10.01
N PRO A 21 -21.53 3.70 10.50
CA PRO A 21 -22.16 4.75 9.71
C PRO A 21 -21.28 5.09 8.49
N ASP A 22 -21.90 5.17 7.31
CA ASP A 22 -21.24 5.58 6.06
C ASP A 22 -20.81 7.06 6.16
N ILE A 23 -19.55 7.33 6.50
CA ILE A 23 -19.04 8.72 6.67
C ILE A 23 -18.65 9.36 5.32
N TYR A 24 -18.68 8.62 4.22
CA TYR A 24 -18.22 9.09 2.90
C TYR A 24 -19.33 9.27 1.85
N ALA A 25 -20.60 9.20 2.25
CA ALA A 25 -21.72 9.55 1.37
C ALA A 25 -21.92 11.08 1.29
N VAL A 26 -21.00 11.78 0.63
CA VAL A 26 -21.24 13.14 0.14
C VAL A 26 -21.36 13.09 -1.37
N PRO A 27 -22.51 13.43 -1.98
CA PRO A 27 -22.61 13.56 -3.43
C PRO A 27 -21.71 14.70 -3.89
N MET A 28 -20.81 14.45 -4.86
CA MET A 28 -20.21 15.52 -5.65
C MET A 28 -21.31 16.16 -6.51
N GLU A 29 -21.97 17.18 -6.00
CA GLU A 29 -22.84 18.03 -6.82
C GLU A 29 -21.97 18.87 -7.77
N SER A 30 -22.23 18.73 -9.06
CA SER A 30 -21.66 19.56 -10.11
C SER A 30 -22.23 20.98 -10.05
N PRO A 31 -21.43 22.06 -9.98
CA PRO A 31 -21.97 23.39 -10.15
C PRO A 31 -22.08 23.69 -11.65
N THR A 32 -23.27 23.51 -12.21
CA THR A 32 -23.67 24.21 -13.43
C THR A 32 -24.23 25.58 -13.05
N ALA A 33 -23.49 26.64 -13.34
CA ALA A 33 -24.03 27.99 -13.46
C ALA A 33 -23.41 28.64 -14.70
N SER A 34 -24.27 29.19 -15.56
CA SER A 34 -23.93 29.94 -16.76
C SER A 34 -24.38 31.39 -16.61
N MET A 35 -23.73 32.27 -17.39
CA MET A 35 -23.93 33.73 -17.59
C MET A 35 -23.20 34.62 -16.57
N THR A 36 -22.49 35.68 -16.93
CA THR A 36 -22.39 36.45 -18.19
C THR A 36 -21.09 37.27 -18.19
N ALA A 37 -20.60 37.62 -19.38
CA ALA A 37 -19.43 38.48 -19.59
C ALA A 37 -19.72 39.97 -19.26
N LEU A 38 -18.74 40.65 -18.65
CA LEU A 38 -18.59 42.10 -18.74
C LEU A 38 -17.12 42.43 -19.04
N SER A 39 -16.94 43.24 -20.08
CA SER A 39 -15.67 43.64 -20.69
C SER A 39 -14.83 44.56 -19.80
N LEU A 40 -13.51 44.47 -20.00
CA LEU A 40 -12.45 45.33 -19.47
C LEU A 40 -12.62 46.82 -19.83
N PRO A 41 -11.92 47.69 -19.09
CA PRO A 41 -11.00 48.61 -19.77
C PRO A 41 -9.57 48.59 -19.18
N SER A 42 -8.66 49.04 -20.04
CA SER A 42 -7.20 49.03 -20.01
C SER A 42 -6.56 50.15 -19.17
N ASP A 43 -5.27 49.95 -18.88
CA ASP A 43 -4.18 50.92 -18.59
C ASP A 43 -4.29 51.66 -17.22
N ASP A 44 -3.27 51.86 -16.38
CA ASP A 44 -1.85 52.20 -16.59
C ASP A 44 -0.96 51.80 -15.37
N GLU A 45 0.35 51.87 -15.58
CA GLU A 45 1.50 51.56 -14.70
C GLU A 45 1.57 52.35 -13.37
N GLU A 46 2.18 51.75 -12.32
CA GLU A 46 3.28 52.35 -11.54
C GLU A 46 3.93 51.34 -10.57
N GLU A 47 5.23 51.55 -10.35
CA GLU A 47 6.27 50.71 -9.74
C GLU A 47 6.48 51.01 -8.23
N GLU A 48 7.51 50.39 -7.62
CA GLU A 48 8.03 50.52 -6.22
C GLU A 48 7.38 49.64 -5.12
N ASP A 49 8.07 49.04 -4.16
CA ASP A 49 9.49 48.79 -3.88
C ASP A 49 9.59 47.76 -2.71
N ASP A 50 10.83 47.42 -2.34
CA ASP A 50 11.34 46.82 -1.08
C ASP A 50 11.78 45.34 -1.11
N LYS A 51 13.10 45.01 -1.26
CA LYS A 51 14.25 45.10 -0.29
C LYS A 51 14.32 43.84 0.60
N PHE A 52 15.41 43.12 0.91
CA PHE A 52 16.90 43.20 0.95
C PHE A 52 17.34 41.73 1.21
N SER A 53 18.57 41.22 1.14
CA SER A 53 19.87 41.58 0.58
C SER A 53 20.74 40.33 0.73
N SER A 54 21.51 39.98 -0.30
CA SER A 54 22.71 39.17 -0.15
C SER A 54 23.80 39.98 0.57
N VAL A 55 24.61 39.31 1.40
CA VAL A 55 25.85 39.88 1.92
C VAL A 55 26.98 38.89 1.64
N SER A 56 27.91 39.31 0.78
CA SER A 56 29.24 38.72 0.64
C SER A 56 30.16 39.33 1.69
N LEU A 57 31.05 38.52 2.26
CA LEU A 57 32.24 38.99 2.99
C LEU A 57 33.46 38.21 2.51
N GLU A 58 34.31 38.88 1.73
CA GLU A 58 35.73 38.55 1.62
C GLU A 58 36.49 39.21 2.77
N GLY A 59 37.57 38.58 3.23
CA GLY A 59 38.67 39.29 3.89
C GLY A 59 39.50 38.48 4.88
N SER A 60 40.67 38.02 4.42
CA SER A 60 42.01 38.29 5.00
C SER A 60 42.93 37.07 5.14
N LEU A 61 44.03 37.14 4.38
CA LEU A 61 45.26 36.38 4.55
C LEU A 61 46.04 36.88 5.78
N SER A 62 46.62 35.96 6.54
CA SER A 62 47.86 36.21 7.28
C SER A 62 48.79 34.99 7.25
N HIS A 63 50.08 35.29 7.06
CA HIS A 63 51.25 34.42 7.01
C HIS A 63 51.52 33.67 8.32
N TYR A 64 51.95 32.41 8.24
CA TYR A 64 53.02 31.84 9.08
C TYR A 64 53.81 30.79 8.27
N GLN A 65 55.15 30.87 8.31
CA GLN A 65 56.12 29.92 7.73
C GLN A 65 56.91 29.22 8.86
N GLY A 66 57.37 27.99 8.58
CA GLY A 66 58.45 27.25 9.26
C GLY A 66 57.96 26.05 10.11
N GLU A 67 58.55 24.85 10.16
CA GLU A 67 59.74 24.20 9.58
C GLU A 67 59.65 22.66 9.82
N ASN A 68 60.23 21.85 8.92
CA ASN A 68 60.93 20.53 9.06
C ASN A 68 60.26 19.23 9.63
N HIS A 69 60.08 18.25 8.70
CA HIS A 69 60.22 16.75 8.66
C HIS A 69 60.49 15.89 9.95
N PRO A 70 60.18 14.56 10.00
CA PRO A 70 60.19 13.56 8.90
C PRO A 70 59.02 12.54 8.85
N GLU A 71 59.09 11.66 7.85
CA GLU A 71 58.30 10.45 7.58
C GLU A 71 57.89 9.65 8.84
N THR A 72 56.71 9.00 8.85
CA THR A 72 56.55 7.52 8.97
C THR A 72 55.07 7.12 9.08
N SER A 73 54.75 5.97 8.48
CA SER A 73 53.61 5.07 8.70
C SER A 73 52.35 5.32 7.87
N ALA A 74 52.23 4.46 6.86
CA ALA A 74 50.98 4.06 6.26
C ALA A 74 50.04 3.48 7.32
N GLU A 75 48.79 3.94 7.34
CA GLU A 75 47.68 3.16 7.89
C GLU A 75 46.84 2.62 6.74
N PRO A 76 46.56 1.29 6.69
CA PRO A 76 45.74 0.71 5.66
C PRO A 76 44.29 1.11 5.86
N ALA A 77 43.65 1.53 4.77
CA ALA A 77 42.22 1.74 4.68
C ALA A 77 41.46 0.44 4.98
N TYR A 78 41.15 0.20 6.25
CA TYR A 78 40.14 -0.77 6.65
C TYR A 78 38.77 -0.11 6.60
N TYR A 79 38.31 0.18 5.37
CA TYR A 79 36.87 0.16 5.14
C TYR A 79 36.49 -1.32 5.23
N HIS A 80 35.92 -1.72 6.37
CA HIS A 80 35.06 -2.90 6.36
C HIS A 80 33.98 -2.61 5.31
N GLU A 81 34.03 -3.35 4.21
CA GLU A 81 32.89 -3.51 3.31
C GLU A 81 31.74 -4.02 4.17
N ARG A 82 30.95 -3.08 4.70
CA ARG A 82 29.58 -3.39 5.08
C ARG A 82 28.93 -3.86 3.80
N HIS A 83 28.61 -5.15 3.78
CA HIS A 83 27.85 -5.81 2.74
C HIS A 83 26.56 -5.01 2.55
N ASP A 84 26.55 -4.10 1.58
CA ASP A 84 25.39 -3.30 1.19
C ASP A 84 24.37 -4.26 0.58
N PRO A 85 23.28 -4.61 1.28
CA PRO A 85 22.34 -5.63 0.80
C PRO A 85 21.58 -5.19 -0.46
N CYS A 86 21.70 -3.92 -0.86
CA CYS A 86 20.92 -3.30 -1.93
C CYS A 86 21.66 -3.11 -3.25
N LYS A 87 22.96 -3.44 -3.36
CA LYS A 87 23.72 -3.16 -4.59
C LYS A 87 23.43 -4.10 -5.77
N ASN A 88 22.55 -5.08 -5.60
CA ASN A 88 22.21 -6.00 -6.68
C ASN A 88 20.75 -6.45 -6.71
N LEU A 89 19.86 -5.78 -5.96
CA LEU A 89 18.50 -6.27 -5.74
C LEU A 89 17.68 -6.38 -7.04
N LYS A 90 17.94 -5.54 -8.05
CA LYS A 90 17.30 -5.67 -9.37
C LYS A 90 17.73 -6.94 -10.08
N SER A 91 19.04 -7.24 -10.11
CA SER A 91 19.53 -8.46 -10.75
C SER A 91 19.18 -9.69 -9.93
N GLU A 92 19.08 -9.59 -8.62
CA GLU A 92 18.62 -10.67 -7.74
C GLU A 92 17.12 -10.90 -7.89
N LEU A 93 16.28 -9.87 -7.94
CA LEU A 93 14.84 -10.01 -8.16
C LEU A 93 14.54 -10.46 -9.60
N GLU A 94 15.29 -9.99 -10.61
CA GLU A 94 15.16 -10.49 -11.99
C GLU A 94 15.66 -11.93 -12.10
N LYS A 95 16.77 -12.27 -11.45
CA LYS A 95 17.24 -13.67 -11.37
C LYS A 95 16.25 -14.52 -10.60
N GLU A 96 15.67 -14.03 -9.51
CA GLU A 96 14.72 -14.77 -8.68
C GLU A 96 13.39 -14.92 -9.42
N ARG A 97 12.91 -13.89 -10.11
CA ARG A 97 11.77 -13.95 -11.03
C ARG A 97 12.02 -14.95 -12.14
N GLU A 98 13.22 -14.96 -12.72
CA GLU A 98 13.60 -15.89 -13.78
C GLU A 98 13.82 -17.32 -13.24
N ILE A 99 14.36 -17.47 -12.04
CA ILE A 99 14.54 -18.75 -11.35
C ILE A 99 13.15 -19.33 -11.05
N LEU A 100 12.27 -18.58 -10.39
CA LEU A 100 10.89 -18.97 -10.12
C LEU A 100 10.16 -19.33 -11.41
N ARG A 101 10.34 -18.54 -12.49
CA ARG A 101 9.76 -18.82 -13.80
C ARG A 101 10.33 -20.11 -14.42
N SER A 102 11.64 -20.34 -14.31
CA SER A 102 12.30 -21.51 -14.89
C SER A 102 12.05 -22.80 -14.09
N GLU A 103 11.97 -22.73 -12.76
CA GLU A 103 11.56 -23.83 -11.87
C GLU A 103 10.13 -24.24 -12.19
N LEU A 104 9.25 -23.26 -12.40
CA LEU A 104 7.88 -23.45 -12.84
C LEU A 104 7.76 -24.09 -14.23
N GLU A 105 8.58 -23.66 -15.19
CA GLU A 105 8.60 -24.23 -16.55
C GLU A 105 9.18 -25.66 -16.58
N ASN A 106 10.01 -26.02 -15.60
CA ASN A 106 10.62 -27.34 -15.44
C ASN A 106 9.72 -28.34 -14.69
N GLU A 107 8.78 -27.87 -13.85
CA GLU A 107 7.73 -28.70 -13.23
C GLU A 107 6.55 -29.00 -14.20
N LYS A 108 6.86 -29.44 -15.44
CA LYS A 108 5.86 -29.96 -16.39
C LYS A 108 5.23 -31.25 -15.87
N GLY A 109 4.21 -31.08 -15.07
CA GLY A 109 3.40 -32.12 -14.44
C GLY A 109 2.43 -31.56 -13.42
N LYS A 110 2.70 -30.36 -12.89
CA LYS A 110 1.74 -29.60 -12.11
C LYS A 110 0.90 -28.71 -13.02
N SER A 111 -0.42 -28.72 -12.81
CA SER A 111 -1.32 -27.91 -13.64
C SER A 111 -1.10 -26.42 -13.33
N LEU A 112 -1.49 -25.51 -14.24
CA LEU A 112 -1.51 -24.07 -13.98
C LEU A 112 -2.28 -23.69 -12.69
N ALA A 113 -3.07 -24.63 -12.12
CA ALA A 113 -3.78 -24.49 -10.86
C ALA A 113 -2.93 -24.78 -9.60
N GLU A 114 -1.69 -25.26 -9.74
CA GLU A 114 -0.73 -25.47 -8.63
C GLU A 114 0.36 -24.38 -8.58
N LEU A 115 0.29 -23.42 -9.48
CA LEU A 115 0.91 -22.11 -9.29
C LEU A 115 0.14 -21.40 -8.19
N ALA A 116 0.84 -20.88 -7.16
CA ALA A 116 0.28 -20.00 -6.13
C ALA A 116 -0.12 -18.66 -6.76
N MET A 117 -1.13 -18.72 -7.60
CA MET A 117 -1.66 -17.64 -8.40
C MET A 117 -2.62 -16.90 -7.47
N VAL A 118 -2.20 -15.78 -6.89
CA VAL A 118 -3.03 -15.04 -5.92
C VAL A 118 -4.44 -14.82 -6.47
N ILE A 119 -5.46 -15.30 -5.77
CA ILE A 119 -6.87 -15.06 -6.05
C ILE A 119 -7.49 -14.34 -4.87
N LEU A 120 -8.51 -13.52 -5.12
CA LEU A 120 -9.24 -12.76 -4.11
C LEU A 120 -10.29 -13.64 -3.43
N ASP A 121 -10.43 -13.52 -2.11
CA ASP A 121 -11.42 -14.24 -1.32
C ASP A 121 -12.72 -13.42 -1.14
N PRO A 122 -13.83 -13.79 -1.81
CA PRO A 122 -15.10 -13.10 -1.68
C PRO A 122 -15.70 -13.14 -0.27
N ASP A 123 -15.33 -14.11 0.58
CA ASP A 123 -15.84 -14.21 1.94
C ASP A 123 -15.22 -13.16 2.85
N THR A 124 -14.01 -12.68 2.54
CA THR A 124 -13.36 -11.57 3.26
C THR A 124 -13.81 -10.19 2.77
N ALA A 125 -14.31 -10.10 1.53
CA ALA A 125 -14.56 -8.83 0.86
C ALA A 125 -15.66 -7.99 1.53
N HIS A 126 -15.40 -6.70 1.71
CA HIS A 126 -16.42 -5.76 2.18
C HIS A 126 -17.70 -5.80 1.31
N PRO A 127 -18.92 -5.69 1.89
CA PRO A 127 -20.18 -5.81 1.14
C PRO A 127 -20.33 -4.88 -0.07
N SER A 128 -19.64 -3.74 -0.10
CA SER A 128 -19.65 -2.80 -1.23
C SER A 128 -18.66 -3.15 -2.36
N LEU A 129 -17.85 -4.20 -2.20
CA LEU A 129 -16.88 -4.67 -3.20
C LEU A 129 -17.46 -5.80 -4.04
N VAL A 130 -17.21 -5.75 -5.35
CA VAL A 130 -17.54 -6.81 -6.29
C VAL A 130 -16.25 -7.44 -6.77
N VAL A 131 -16.02 -8.69 -6.36
CA VAL A 131 -14.96 -9.55 -6.88
C VAL A 131 -15.42 -10.14 -8.21
N SER A 132 -14.55 -10.18 -9.22
CA SER A 132 -14.84 -10.77 -10.52
C SER A 132 -14.98 -12.29 -10.44
N GLU A 133 -15.64 -12.89 -11.43
CA GLU A 133 -15.87 -14.35 -11.47
C GLU A 133 -14.57 -15.16 -11.44
N ASN A 134 -13.51 -14.66 -12.08
CA ASN A 134 -12.18 -15.27 -12.06
C ASN A 134 -11.37 -14.94 -10.78
N GLN A 135 -11.94 -14.19 -9.83
CA GLN A 135 -11.31 -13.78 -8.56
C GLN A 135 -10.00 -13.01 -8.73
N ARG A 136 -9.79 -12.34 -9.87
CA ARG A 136 -8.58 -11.57 -10.18
C ARG A 136 -8.75 -10.08 -10.00
N SER A 137 -9.97 -9.59 -10.13
CA SER A 137 -10.27 -8.16 -10.11
C SER A 137 -11.28 -7.87 -9.02
N VAL A 138 -11.17 -6.69 -8.43
CA VAL A 138 -12.16 -6.18 -7.49
C VAL A 138 -12.41 -4.71 -7.76
N LYS A 139 -13.67 -4.32 -7.65
CA LYS A 139 -14.10 -2.94 -7.81
C LYS A 139 -15.09 -2.57 -6.73
N TRP A 140 -15.05 -1.30 -6.34
CA TRP A 140 -16.05 -0.71 -5.47
C TRP A 140 -17.32 -0.41 -6.25
N ARG A 141 -18.48 -0.85 -5.72
CA ARG A 141 -19.80 -0.63 -6.33
C ARG A 141 -20.52 0.59 -5.75
N GLY A 142 -20.10 1.07 -4.58
CA GLY A 142 -20.77 2.16 -3.85
C GLY A 142 -22.10 1.80 -3.20
N LEU A 143 -22.58 0.57 -3.40
CA LEU A 143 -23.78 0.04 -2.76
C LEU A 143 -23.44 -1.25 -2.02
N TRP A 144 -23.99 -1.40 -0.83
CA TRP A 144 -23.89 -2.63 -0.05
C TRP A 144 -24.65 -3.74 -0.75
N GLN A 145 -24.00 -4.89 -0.92
CA GLN A 145 -24.63 -6.11 -1.40
C GLN A 145 -25.24 -6.89 -0.24
N ASP A 146 -26.26 -7.69 -0.56
CA ASP A 146 -26.87 -8.61 0.38
C ASP A 146 -26.02 -9.88 0.49
N VAL A 147 -24.98 -9.81 1.33
CA VAL A 147 -24.04 -10.90 1.60
C VAL A 147 -23.99 -11.19 3.10
N PRO A 148 -23.72 -12.44 3.52
CA PRO A 148 -23.65 -12.79 4.94
C PRO A 148 -22.54 -12.05 5.67
N ASP A 149 -22.83 -11.52 6.86
CA ASP A 149 -21.84 -10.94 7.78
C ASP A 149 -21.12 -12.05 8.55
N ASN A 150 -20.22 -12.77 7.87
CA ASN A 150 -19.36 -13.77 8.49
C ASN A 150 -18.19 -13.10 9.25
N PRO A 151 -17.53 -13.81 10.18
CA PRO A 151 -16.39 -13.27 10.94
C PRO A 151 -15.21 -12.81 10.08
N GLU A 152 -14.98 -13.44 8.93
CA GLU A 152 -13.86 -13.20 8.02
C GLU A 152 -14.03 -11.90 7.21
N ARG A 153 -15.27 -11.42 7.06
CA ARG A 153 -15.64 -10.26 6.25
C ARG A 153 -15.28 -8.93 6.90
N PHE A 154 -14.64 -8.04 6.14
CA PHE A 154 -14.51 -6.64 6.52
C PHE A 154 -15.88 -5.92 6.49
N ASP A 155 -16.26 -5.23 7.56
CA ASP A 155 -17.58 -4.60 7.69
C ASP A 155 -17.60 -3.08 7.51
N CYS A 156 -16.46 -2.41 7.74
CA CYS A 156 -16.34 -0.95 7.65
C CYS A 156 -15.32 -0.51 6.59
N GLU A 157 -14.16 -1.16 6.53
CA GLU A 157 -13.14 -0.85 5.53
C GLU A 157 -13.42 -1.56 4.21
N THR A 158 -13.23 -0.88 3.08
CA THR A 158 -13.38 -1.45 1.73
C THR A 158 -12.20 -2.36 1.35
N CYS A 159 -11.96 -3.35 2.20
CA CYS A 159 -10.87 -4.32 2.09
C CYS A 159 -11.33 -5.67 1.54
N VAL A 160 -10.38 -6.40 0.99
CA VAL A 160 -10.47 -7.82 0.62
C VAL A 160 -9.10 -8.45 0.75
N LEU A 161 -9.03 -9.75 1.04
CA LEU A 161 -7.79 -10.51 1.06
C LEU A 161 -7.64 -11.46 -0.12
N GLY A 162 -6.41 -11.94 -0.31
CA GLY A 162 -6.15 -13.15 -1.06
C GLY A 162 -6.56 -14.41 -0.30
N SER A 163 -7.06 -15.41 -1.02
CA SER A 163 -7.56 -16.67 -0.44
C SER A 163 -6.46 -17.54 0.15
N GLU A 164 -5.28 -17.55 -0.47
CA GLU A 164 -4.12 -18.30 0.03
C GLU A 164 -3.28 -17.44 0.98
N GLY A 165 -2.96 -18.01 2.14
CA GLY A 165 -2.07 -17.42 3.14
C GLY A 165 -0.67 -18.04 3.10
N PHE A 166 0.34 -17.23 3.36
CA PHE A 166 1.75 -17.61 3.36
C PHE A 166 2.31 -17.66 4.77
N ALA A 167 2.83 -18.81 5.19
CA ALA A 167 3.49 -19.01 6.49
C ALA A 167 5.00 -19.26 6.39
N SER A 168 5.54 -19.27 5.17
CA SER A 168 6.95 -19.54 4.86
C SER A 168 7.23 -19.22 3.39
N GLY A 169 8.50 -19.10 3.05
CA GLY A 169 8.98 -18.97 1.68
C GLY A 169 8.93 -17.54 1.15
N ARG A 170 9.17 -17.45 -0.15
CA ARG A 170 9.26 -16.20 -0.91
C ARG A 170 8.17 -16.18 -1.96
N HIS A 171 7.40 -15.09 -1.99
CA HIS A 171 6.20 -14.95 -2.80
C HIS A 171 6.22 -13.61 -3.52
N TYR A 172 5.71 -13.59 -4.74
CA TYR A 172 5.64 -12.38 -5.56
C TYR A 172 4.32 -12.33 -6.34
N TRP A 173 3.68 -11.17 -6.36
CA TRP A 173 2.55 -10.90 -7.24
C TRP A 173 2.57 -9.44 -7.70
N GLU A 174 1.89 -9.20 -8.81
CA GLU A 174 1.73 -7.86 -9.38
C GLU A 174 0.27 -7.46 -9.40
N VAL A 175 0.01 -6.18 -9.16
CA VAL A 175 -1.34 -5.61 -9.12
C VAL A 175 -1.39 -4.41 -10.07
N GLU A 176 -2.32 -4.43 -11.01
CA GLU A 176 -2.66 -3.28 -11.83
C GLU A 176 -3.59 -2.34 -11.06
N VAL A 177 -3.21 -1.07 -10.98
CA VAL A 177 -3.86 -0.03 -10.14
C VAL A 177 -4.24 1.23 -10.94
N GLY A 178 -4.00 1.25 -12.25
CA GLY A 178 -4.08 2.45 -13.10
C GLY A 178 -5.48 3.01 -13.38
N GLY A 179 -6.55 2.39 -12.88
CA GLY A 179 -7.94 2.82 -13.10
C GLY A 179 -8.41 3.97 -12.21
N GLY A 180 -7.63 4.38 -11.21
CA GLY A 180 -7.96 5.48 -10.31
C GLY A 180 -6.83 5.81 -9.33
N SER A 181 -7.13 6.62 -8.31
CA SER A 181 -6.14 7.24 -7.44
C SER A 181 -6.29 6.92 -5.95
N VAL A 182 -7.17 6.00 -5.58
CA VAL A 182 -7.41 5.61 -4.18
C VAL A 182 -7.42 4.09 -4.05
N TRP A 183 -6.34 3.54 -3.51
CA TRP A 183 -6.15 2.10 -3.29
C TRP A 183 -5.00 1.87 -2.29
N ALA A 184 -4.95 0.69 -1.67
CA ALA A 184 -3.76 0.19 -0.97
C ALA A 184 -3.52 -1.28 -1.34
N VAL A 185 -2.26 -1.67 -1.43
CA VAL A 185 -1.84 -3.05 -1.71
C VAL A 185 -0.72 -3.47 -0.76
N GLY A 186 -0.71 -4.73 -0.36
CA GLY A 186 0.31 -5.23 0.56
C GLY A 186 -0.02 -6.62 1.10
N VAL A 187 0.35 -6.86 2.35
CA VAL A 187 -0.01 -8.07 3.10
C VAL A 187 -0.65 -7.71 4.43
N ALA A 188 -1.53 -8.58 4.90
CA ALA A 188 -2.10 -8.53 6.23
C ALA A 188 -2.00 -9.90 6.88
N ARG A 189 -1.82 -9.94 8.19
CA ARG A 189 -1.87 -11.20 8.93
C ARG A 189 -3.28 -11.79 8.91
N GLU A 190 -3.40 -13.11 8.91
CA GLU A 190 -4.68 -13.82 8.96
C GLU A 190 -5.59 -13.30 10.10
N SER A 191 -4.99 -13.06 11.27
CA SER A 191 -5.64 -12.55 12.47
C SER A 191 -5.92 -11.04 12.47
N VAL A 192 -5.74 -10.34 11.34
CA VAL A 192 -6.05 -8.91 11.25
C VAL A 192 -7.51 -8.66 11.63
N ARG A 193 -7.76 -7.56 12.34
CA ARG A 193 -9.10 -7.18 12.76
C ARG A 193 -9.98 -6.93 11.53
N ARG A 194 -11.14 -7.58 11.49
CA ARG A 194 -12.11 -7.47 10.37
C ARG A 194 -13.25 -6.49 10.65
N LYS A 195 -13.47 -6.18 11.92
CA LYS A 195 -14.63 -5.42 12.37
C LYS A 195 -14.25 -4.01 12.84
N GLY A 196 -15.03 -3.02 12.43
CA GLY A 196 -14.79 -1.61 12.73
C GLY A 196 -13.69 -0.97 11.87
N TRP A 197 -13.41 0.30 12.16
CA TRP A 197 -12.32 1.08 11.54
C TRP A 197 -10.95 0.50 11.88
N ILE A 198 -10.10 0.28 10.90
CA ILE A 198 -8.73 -0.20 11.11
C ILE A 198 -7.72 0.79 10.53
N ASN A 199 -6.60 0.99 11.22
CA ASN A 199 -5.49 1.73 10.64
C ASN A 199 -4.64 0.76 9.84
N PHE A 200 -4.21 1.15 8.65
CA PHE A 200 -3.22 0.37 7.90
C PHE A 200 -1.86 0.71 8.47
N CYS A 201 -1.34 -0.16 9.33
CA CYS A 201 0.02 -0.08 9.84
C CYS A 201 0.49 -1.42 10.41
N PRO A 202 1.81 -1.63 10.58
CA PRO A 202 2.36 -2.87 11.13
C PRO A 202 1.81 -3.23 12.51
N GLU A 203 1.47 -2.25 13.34
CA GLU A 203 0.90 -2.45 14.68
C GLU A 203 -0.50 -3.09 14.63
N GLU A 204 -1.25 -2.81 13.56
CA GLU A 204 -2.54 -3.44 13.23
C GLU A 204 -2.35 -4.65 12.29
N MET A 205 -1.11 -5.14 12.16
CA MET A 205 -0.73 -6.33 11.40
C MET A 205 -0.93 -6.21 9.88
N ILE A 206 -0.78 -4.99 9.35
CA ILE A 206 -0.89 -4.67 7.92
C ILE A 206 0.41 -4.01 7.45
N TRP A 207 0.98 -4.52 6.36
CA TRP A 207 2.16 -3.95 5.70
C TRP A 207 1.80 -3.63 4.26
N ALA A 208 1.54 -2.35 3.97
CA ALA A 208 0.99 -1.92 2.70
C ALA A 208 1.59 -0.59 2.22
N VAL A 209 1.46 -0.35 0.92
CA VAL A 209 1.59 0.98 0.32
C VAL A 209 0.25 1.40 -0.24
N ASP A 210 -0.05 2.69 -0.13
CA ASP A 210 -1.28 3.27 -0.65
C ASP A 210 -1.03 4.39 -1.65
N GLN A 211 -2.07 4.68 -2.41
CA GLN A 211 -2.23 5.90 -3.15
C GLN A 211 -3.51 6.58 -2.67
N SER A 212 -3.42 7.89 -2.41
CA SER A 212 -4.57 8.76 -2.18
C SER A 212 -4.42 10.03 -3.01
N GLY A 213 -5.19 10.13 -4.09
CA GLY A 213 -5.04 11.18 -5.07
C GLY A 213 -3.67 11.11 -5.76
N SER A 214 -2.88 12.16 -5.63
CA SER A 214 -1.51 12.22 -6.18
C SER A 214 -0.42 11.76 -5.19
N HIS A 215 -0.79 11.39 -3.96
CA HIS A 215 0.17 11.04 -2.92
C HIS A 215 0.30 9.52 -2.79
N TYR A 216 1.52 9.07 -2.61
CA TYR A 216 1.85 7.67 -2.32
C TYR A 216 2.44 7.58 -0.93
N ARG A 217 2.05 6.57 -0.16
CA ARG A 217 2.54 6.37 1.20
C ARG A 217 2.88 4.92 1.44
N ALA A 218 3.88 4.70 2.27
CA ALA A 218 3.95 3.46 3.03
C ALA A 218 3.14 3.66 4.30
N CYS A 219 2.25 2.70 4.56
CA CYS A 219 1.34 2.64 5.69
C CYS A 219 2.13 2.31 6.98
N THR A 220 2.91 3.28 7.47
CA THR A 220 3.63 3.23 8.75
C THR A 220 2.90 4.07 9.80
N SER A 221 3.35 4.03 11.07
CA SER A 221 2.84 4.94 12.10
C SER A 221 3.97 5.83 12.63
N PRO A 222 4.03 7.13 12.23
CA PRO A 222 3.17 7.81 11.27
C PRO A 222 3.44 7.39 9.82
N ASP A 223 2.55 7.74 8.88
CA ASP A 223 2.69 7.44 7.45
C ASP A 223 4.02 7.98 6.88
N THR A 224 4.67 7.20 6.02
CA THR A 224 5.87 7.62 5.29
C THR A 224 5.50 8.00 3.86
N LEU A 225 5.69 9.27 3.48
CA LEU A 225 5.48 9.72 2.10
C LEU A 225 6.51 9.09 1.15
N LEU A 226 6.05 8.60 0.01
CA LEU A 226 6.92 8.04 -1.03
C LEU A 226 7.12 9.09 -2.15
N PRO A 227 8.36 9.31 -2.63
CA PRO A 227 8.67 10.29 -3.67
C PRO A 227 8.32 9.76 -5.07
N LEU A 228 7.06 9.33 -5.25
CA LEU A 228 6.53 8.84 -6.51
C LEU A 228 5.69 9.92 -7.20
N SER A 229 5.75 9.94 -8.53
CA SER A 229 4.97 10.86 -9.36
C SER A 229 4.35 10.10 -10.54
N GLY A 230 3.21 10.60 -11.02
CA GLY A 230 2.43 9.92 -12.05
C GLY A 230 1.66 8.72 -11.52
N SER A 231 1.07 7.94 -12.42
CA SER A 231 0.41 6.68 -12.09
C SER A 231 1.37 5.51 -12.32
N PRO A 232 1.56 4.61 -11.33
CA PRO A 232 2.46 3.48 -11.49
C PRO A 232 1.98 2.49 -12.54
N GLY A 233 0.67 2.48 -12.85
CA GLY A 233 0.00 1.47 -13.66
C GLY A 233 -0.05 0.10 -12.99
N ARG A 234 1.06 -0.30 -12.36
CA ARG A 234 1.28 -1.58 -11.71
C ARG A 234 2.19 -1.45 -10.49
N ILE A 235 1.93 -2.24 -9.44
CA ILE A 235 2.79 -2.39 -8.27
C ILE A 235 3.13 -3.86 -8.09
N GLY A 236 4.42 -4.17 -7.93
CA GLY A 236 4.89 -5.49 -7.52
C GLY A 236 5.00 -5.58 -6.00
N VAL A 237 4.56 -6.69 -5.43
CA VAL A 237 4.69 -6.99 -3.99
C VAL A 237 5.50 -8.26 -3.85
N TYR A 238 6.56 -8.18 -3.05
CA TYR A 238 7.44 -9.30 -2.74
C TYR A 238 7.44 -9.55 -1.23
N LEU A 239 7.18 -10.78 -0.84
CA LEU A 239 7.25 -11.25 0.55
C LEU A 239 8.42 -12.23 0.67
N ASP A 240 9.32 -11.96 1.61
CA ASP A 240 10.30 -12.93 2.11
C ASP A 240 9.98 -13.20 3.57
N TYR A 241 9.30 -14.32 3.82
CA TYR A 241 8.75 -14.61 5.13
C TYR A 241 9.86 -14.85 6.16
N GLU A 242 10.87 -15.64 5.81
CA GLU A 242 11.98 -15.99 6.71
C GLU A 242 12.87 -14.80 7.06
N ARG A 243 13.11 -13.88 6.11
CA ARG A 243 13.87 -12.65 6.39
C ARG A 243 13.01 -11.54 6.98
N GLY A 244 11.70 -11.72 7.04
CA GLY A 244 10.81 -10.74 7.61
C GLY A 244 10.64 -9.49 6.74
N LEU A 245 10.65 -9.64 5.41
CA LEU A 245 10.62 -8.51 4.47
C LEU A 245 9.33 -8.50 3.65
N VAL A 246 8.77 -7.29 3.50
CA VAL A 246 7.77 -7.01 2.46
C VAL A 246 8.26 -5.82 1.65
N SER A 247 8.56 -6.05 0.37
CA SER A 247 9.12 -5.06 -0.53
C SER A 247 8.14 -4.73 -1.64
N PHE A 248 8.09 -3.45 -2.01
CA PHE A 248 7.18 -2.91 -3.03
C PHE A 248 7.96 -2.37 -4.21
N TYR A 249 7.48 -2.60 -5.42
CA TYR A 249 8.19 -2.25 -6.66
C TYR A 249 7.31 -1.47 -7.62
N HIS A 250 7.91 -0.49 -8.27
CA HIS A 250 7.33 0.26 -9.37
C HIS A 250 8.02 -0.16 -10.68
N PRO A 251 7.30 -0.42 -11.79
CA PRO A 251 7.89 -0.98 -13.01
C PRO A 251 8.98 -0.08 -13.65
N GLY A 252 8.87 1.23 -13.48
CA GLY A 252 9.86 2.21 -13.93
C GLY A 252 11.00 2.52 -12.95
N ILE A 253 11.08 1.87 -11.79
CA ILE A 253 12.10 2.12 -10.77
C ILE A 253 12.82 0.80 -10.46
N GLU A 254 14.15 0.80 -10.54
CA GLU A 254 14.96 -0.41 -10.37
C GLU A 254 15.02 -0.92 -8.92
N ALA A 255 14.93 0.01 -7.96
CA ALA A 255 14.93 -0.29 -6.54
C ALA A 255 13.50 -0.41 -5.99
N PRO A 256 13.31 -1.07 -4.84
CA PRO A 256 12.02 -1.05 -4.16
C PRO A 256 11.61 0.39 -3.83
N ILE A 257 10.35 0.71 -4.04
CA ILE A 257 9.77 2.00 -3.62
C ILE A 257 9.67 2.07 -2.10
N TYR A 258 9.51 0.93 -1.44
CA TYR A 258 9.53 0.80 0.02
C TYR A 258 9.80 -0.64 0.46
N ILE A 259 10.37 -0.81 1.65
CA ILE A 259 10.59 -2.13 2.28
C ILE A 259 10.16 -2.03 3.75
N PHE A 260 9.23 -2.90 4.16
CA PHE A 260 8.96 -3.15 5.56
C PHE A 260 9.85 -4.27 6.08
N THR A 261 10.24 -4.15 7.35
CA THR A 261 10.92 -5.19 8.11
C THR A 261 10.06 -5.56 9.31
N SER A 262 9.84 -6.85 9.56
CA SER A 262 9.08 -7.32 10.72
C SER A 262 9.42 -8.77 11.06
N SER A 263 9.04 -9.22 12.25
CA SER A 263 9.13 -10.64 12.62
C SER A 263 7.77 -11.29 12.45
N PHE A 264 7.55 -11.93 11.30
CA PHE A 264 6.27 -12.52 10.98
C PHE A 264 5.98 -13.77 11.80
N THR A 265 4.72 -13.91 12.21
CA THR A 265 4.19 -15.11 12.88
C THR A 265 2.79 -15.40 12.34
N GLY A 266 2.46 -16.67 12.12
CA GLY A 266 1.19 -17.05 11.50
C GLY A 266 1.14 -16.76 10.00
N GLN A 267 -0.04 -16.88 9.39
CA GLN A 267 -0.17 -16.71 7.94
C GLN A 267 -0.31 -15.22 7.57
N LEU A 268 0.31 -14.84 6.45
CA LEU A 268 0.13 -13.55 5.81
C LEU A 268 -0.65 -13.74 4.51
N HIS A 269 -1.69 -12.94 4.33
CA HIS A 269 -2.50 -12.94 3.10
C HIS A 269 -2.19 -11.67 2.31
N PRO A 270 -2.23 -11.73 0.96
CA PRO A 270 -2.32 -10.54 0.14
C PRO A 270 -3.47 -9.66 0.60
N PHE A 271 -3.21 -8.36 0.73
CA PHE A 271 -4.13 -7.38 1.28
C PHE A 271 -4.40 -6.28 0.25
N PHE A 272 -5.68 -5.91 0.12
CA PHE A 272 -6.14 -4.90 -0.79
C PHE A 272 -7.19 -4.01 -0.14
N TRP A 273 -7.03 -2.70 -0.27
CA TRP A 273 -8.05 -1.70 0.07
C TRP A 273 -8.43 -0.94 -1.20
N VAL A 274 -9.73 -0.86 -1.50
CA VAL A 274 -10.19 -0.64 -2.86
C VAL A 274 -11.31 0.41 -2.90
N TYR A 275 -10.99 1.55 -3.50
CA TYR A 275 -11.96 2.52 -4.00
C TYR A 275 -11.86 2.68 -5.52
N SER A 276 -10.64 2.58 -6.05
CA SER A 276 -10.36 2.43 -7.48
C SER A 276 -10.20 0.95 -7.83
N PRO A 277 -10.67 0.48 -9.01
CA PRO A 277 -10.53 -0.93 -9.38
C PRO A 277 -9.07 -1.38 -9.42
N ILE A 278 -8.82 -2.59 -8.92
CA ILE A 278 -7.52 -3.26 -9.04
C ILE A 278 -7.69 -4.61 -9.74
N THR A 279 -6.62 -5.07 -10.39
CA THR A 279 -6.57 -6.39 -11.03
C THR A 279 -5.23 -7.05 -10.78
N LEU A 280 -5.25 -8.29 -10.31
CA LEU A 280 -4.07 -9.13 -10.16
C LEU A 280 -3.58 -9.57 -11.54
N CYS A 281 -2.28 -9.41 -11.76
CA CYS A 281 -1.64 -9.93 -12.96
C CYS A 281 -1.66 -11.47 -12.99
N PRO A 282 -1.66 -12.08 -14.18
CA PRO A 282 -1.50 -13.53 -14.35
C PRO A 282 -0.14 -14.05 -13.87
#